data_AF-B9T948-F1
#
_entry.id   AF-B9T948-F1
#
_cell.length_a   1.000
_cell.length_b   1.000
_cell.length_c   1.000
_cell.angle_alpha   90.00
_cell.angle_beta   90.00
_cell.angle_gamma   90.00
#
_symmetry.space_group_name_H-M   'P 1'
#
loop_
_entity.id
_entity.type
_entity.pdbx_description
1 polymer ?
#
loop_
_entity_poly.entity_id
_entity_poly.type
_entity_poly.pdbx_seq_one_letter_code
_entity_poly.pdbx_strand_id
1 'polypeptide(L)' 'MSTQQPTIIYTLTDEAPRLATSAFLPVVRAFAAPAGVNVETADISVAHRIL' A
#
# COMPACT_ATOMS: atom_id res chain seq x y z
N MET A 1 6.19 -18.53 17.44
CA MET A 1 6.43 -17.28 16.69
C MET A 1 5.48 -17.30 15.50
N SER A 2 4.68 -16.26 15.30
CA SER A 2 3.82 -16.15 14.12
C SER A 2 4.68 -16.30 12.86
N THR A 3 4.33 -17.24 11.99
CA THR A 3 5.06 -17.52 10.74
C THR A 3 4.73 -16.52 9.63
N GLN A 4 3.91 -15.51 9.92
CA GLN A 4 3.49 -14.51 8.95
C GLN A 4 4.42 -13.31 8.94
N GLN A 5 4.84 -12.93 7.74
CA GLN A 5 5.66 -11.74 7.53
C GLN A 5 4.85 -10.48 7.88
N PRO A 6 5.39 -9.56 8.70
CA PRO A 6 4.67 -8.34 9.06
C PRO A 6 4.30 -7.56 7.79
N THR A 7 3.02 -7.24 7.65
CA THR A 7 2.46 -6.66 6.43
C THR A 7 1.73 -5.36 6.72
N ILE A 8 2.04 -4.32 5.94
CA ILE A 8 1.33 -3.04 5.90
C ILE A 8 0.36 -3.07 4.72
N ILE A 9 -0.90 -2.74 4.95
CA ILE A 9 -1.87 -2.50 3.88
C ILE A 9 -1.91 -1.01 3.56
N TYR A 10 -1.50 -0.65 2.35
CA TYR A 10 -1.51 0.72 1.83
C TYR A 10 -2.73 0.91 0.94
N THR A 11 -3.67 1.77 1.36
CA THR A 11 -4.93 1.93 0.64
C THR A 11 -4.75 2.75 -0.65
N LEU A 12 -5.30 2.25 -1.76
CA LEU A 12 -5.46 3.06 -2.97
C LEU A 12 -6.81 3.75 -2.88
N THR A 13 -6.77 5.08 -2.78
CA THR A 13 -7.96 5.92 -2.61
C THR A 13 -8.27 6.67 -3.92
N ASP A 14 -8.84 7.86 -3.83
CA ASP A 14 -9.28 8.67 -4.96
C ASP A 14 -8.49 9.99 -5.02
N GLU A 15 -8.69 10.75 -6.10
CA GLU A 15 -8.26 12.15 -6.26
C GLU A 15 -6.76 12.40 -5.96
N ALA A 16 -6.44 13.49 -5.26
CA ALA A 16 -5.06 13.90 -4.98
C ALA A 16 -4.27 12.83 -4.19
N PRO A 17 -4.83 12.15 -3.18
CA PRO A 17 -4.14 11.04 -2.51
C PRO A 17 -3.73 9.89 -3.44
N ARG A 18 -4.52 9.54 -4.47
CA ARG A 18 -4.12 8.50 -5.45
C ARG A 18 -2.89 8.92 -6.25
N LEU A 19 -2.84 10.18 -6.68
CA LEU A 19 -1.69 10.73 -7.40
C LEU A 19 -0.43 10.74 -6.52
N ALA A 20 -0.55 11.15 -5.26
CA ALA A 20 0.56 11.11 -4.31
C ALA A 20 1.04 9.66 -4.06
N THR A 21 0.12 8.72 -3.96
CA THR A 21 0.42 7.28 -3.80
C THR A 21 1.26 6.74 -4.95
N SER A 22 0.97 7.13 -6.20
CA SER A 22 1.75 6.70 -7.37
C SER A 22 3.23 7.11 -7.30
N ALA A 23 3.53 8.25 -6.68
CA ALA A 23 4.91 8.71 -6.48
C ALA A 23 5.55 8.15 -5.20
N PHE A 24 4.79 8.05 -4.12
CA PHE A 24 5.34 7.79 -2.78
C PHE A 24 5.35 6.31 -2.38
N LEU A 25 4.41 5.49 -2.87
CA LEU A 25 4.36 4.06 -2.56
C LEU A 25 5.65 3.30 -2.94
N PRO A 26 6.32 3.57 -4.08
CA PRO A 26 7.62 2.97 -4.38
C PRO A 26 8.69 3.27 -3.34
N VAL A 27 8.69 4.49 -2.79
CA VAL A 27 9.62 4.92 -1.72
C VAL A 27 9.34 4.12 -0.45
N VAL A 28 8.08 4.06 -0.01
CA VAL A 28 7.70 3.28 1.19
C VAL A 28 8.14 1.81 1.07
N ARG A 29 7.90 1.18 -0.09
CA ARG A 29 8.34 -0.20 -0.35
C ARG A 29 9.85 -0.37 -0.24
N ALA A 30 10.63 0.55 -0.83
CA ALA A 30 12.08 0.50 -0.82
C ALA A 30 12.67 0.59 0.60
N PHE A 31 12.08 1.42 1.46
CA PHE A 31 12.53 1.59 2.84
C PHE A 31 12.02 0.48 3.79
N ALA A 32 10.87 -0.11 3.50
CA ALA A 32 10.30 -1.20 4.31
C ALA A 32 10.98 -2.56 4.05
N ALA A 33 11.44 -2.80 2.81
CA ALA A 33 11.99 -4.09 2.40
C ALA A 33 13.18 -4.59 3.25
N PRO A 34 14.20 -3.77 3.62
CA PRO A 34 15.30 -4.22 4.47
C PRO A 34 14.88 -4.64 5.88
N ALA A 35 13.75 -4.11 6.37
CA ALA A 35 13.17 -4.49 7.65
C ALA A 35 12.33 -5.78 7.58
N GLY A 36 12.24 -6.42 6.41
CA GLY A 36 11.41 -7.59 6.19
C GLY A 36 9.91 -7.31 6.25
N VAL A 37 9.49 -6.04 6.13
CA VAL A 37 8.09 -5.63 6.16
C VAL A 37 7.52 -5.65 4.76
N ASN A 38 6.48 -6.45 4.55
CA ASN A 38 5.74 -6.48 3.30
C ASN A 38 4.79 -5.27 3.23
N VAL A 39 4.59 -4.73 2.03
CA VAL A 39 3.65 -3.63 1.78
C VAL A 39 2.71 -4.08 0.67
N GLU A 40 1.45 -4.32 0.99
CA GLU A 40 0.41 -4.69 0.03
C GLU A 40 -0.54 -3.53 -0.18
N THR A 41 -1.31 -3.57 -1.27
CA THR A 41 -2.30 -2.54 -1.58
C THR A 41 -3.69 -3.10 -1.49
N ALA A 42 -4.60 -2.32 -0.91
CA ALA A 42 -6.04 -2.56 -0.99
C ALA A 42 -6.70 -1.38 -1.69
N ASP A 43 -7.34 -1.61 -2.83
CA ASP A 43 -8.08 -0.55 -3.53
C ASP A 43 -9.42 -0.33 -2.82
N ILE A 44 -9.60 0.87 -2.28
CA ILE A 44 -10.84 1.30 -1.63
C ILE A 44 -11.45 2.53 -2.33
N SER A 45 -10.96 2.84 -3.53
CA SER A 45 -11.50 3.91 -4.37
C SER A 45 -12.99 3.74 -4.59
N VAL A 46 -13.69 4.84 -4.85
CA VAL A 46 -15.11 4.79 -5.20
C VAL A 46 -15.34 3.87 -6.40
N ALA A 47 -14.48 3.94 -7.42
CA ALA A 47 -14.57 3.09 -8.60
C ALA A 47 -14.46 1.60 -8.25
N HIS A 48 -13.45 1.20 -7.47
CA HIS A 48 -13.27 -0.21 -7.08
C HIS A 48 -14.38 -0.73 -6.18
N ARG A 49 -15.01 0.12 -5.36
CA ARG A 49 -16.14 -0.29 -4.50
C ARG A 49 -17.46 -0.43 -5.26
N ILE A 50 -17.59 0.18 -6.44
CA ILE A 50 -18.79 0.09 -7.28
C ILE A 50 -18.72 -1.12 -8.22
N LEU A 51 -17.53 -1.42 -8.73
CA LEU A 51 -17.27 -2.57 -9.62
C LEU A 51 -17.35 -3.91 -8.85
#